data_AF-A0A812S465-F1
#
_entry.id   AF-A0A812S465-F1
#
_cell.length_a   1.000
_cell.length_b   1.000
_cell.length_c   1.000
_cell.angle_alpha   90.00
_cell.angle_beta   90.00
_cell.angle_gamma   90.00
#
_symmetry.space_group_name_H-M   'P 1'
#
loop_
_entity.id
_entity.type
_entity.pdbx_description
1 polymer ?
#
loop_
_entity_poly.entity_id
_entity_poly.type
_entity_poly.pdbx_seq_one_letter_code
_entity_poly.pdbx_strand_id
1 'polypeptide(L)'
;MPLPSLRNQTSLSLWSSEDVGLPADWKGAACLGRILNTNFVRMNATSTLVRSLAWAVHPSLPGIRDGLIEAVEPWSGRRHSERRVSRVFPRQPGGVGRGGGGSRA
;
A
#
# COMPACT_ATOMS: atom_id res chain seq x y z
N MET A 1 8.82 -14.92 -14.27
CA MET A 1 7.70 -15.62 -14.95
C MET A 1 7.99 -17.11 -14.88
N PRO A 2 7.14 -17.93 -14.23
CA PRO A 2 7.32 -19.37 -14.25
C PRO A 2 7.23 -19.88 -15.69
N LEU A 3 8.00 -20.92 -16.02
CA LEU A 3 8.01 -21.50 -17.36
C LEU A 3 6.62 -22.03 -17.69
N PRO A 4 6.04 -21.68 -18.86
CA PRO A 4 4.70 -22.14 -19.26
C PRO A 4 4.55 -23.68 -19.24
N SER A 5 5.65 -24.40 -19.47
CA SER A 5 5.71 -25.86 -19.47
C SER A 5 5.41 -26.51 -18.11
N LEU A 6 5.90 -25.93 -17.00
CA LEU A 6 5.66 -26.46 -15.65
C LEU A 6 4.22 -26.24 -15.18
N ARG A 7 3.52 -25.29 -15.81
CA ARG A 7 2.20 -24.86 -15.41
C ARG A 7 1.10 -25.85 -15.82
N ASN A 8 1.22 -26.39 -17.02
CA ASN A 8 0.29 -27.39 -17.53
C ASN A 8 0.53 -28.79 -16.95
N GLN A 9 1.66 -29.00 -16.26
CA GLN A 9 2.02 -30.30 -15.70
C GLN A 9 1.39 -30.54 -14.32
N THR A 10 1.15 -29.49 -13.54
CA THR A 10 0.76 -29.65 -12.13
C THR A 10 -0.74 -29.52 -11.88
N SER A 11 -1.52 -28.91 -12.78
CA SER A 11 -2.96 -28.61 -12.55
C SER A 11 -3.24 -27.89 -11.22
N LEU A 12 -2.20 -27.30 -10.60
CA LEU A 12 -2.29 -26.63 -9.30
C LEU A 12 -2.53 -25.13 -9.48
N SER A 13 -3.15 -24.55 -8.47
CA SER A 13 -3.25 -23.09 -8.35
C SER A 13 -1.87 -22.49 -8.13
N LEU A 14 -1.53 -21.43 -8.88
CA LEU A 14 -0.29 -20.69 -8.70
C LEU A 14 -0.51 -19.58 -7.67
N TRP A 15 0.30 -19.54 -6.62
CA TRP A 15 0.27 -18.46 -5.63
C TRP A 15 1.61 -17.72 -5.62
N SER A 16 1.56 -16.39 -5.47
CA SER A 16 2.73 -15.63 -5.03
C SER A 16 2.81 -15.77 -3.51
N SER A 17 3.50 -16.81 -3.06
CA SER A 17 3.50 -17.24 -1.65
C SER A 17 4.21 -16.25 -0.71
N GLU A 18 5.01 -15.34 -1.24
CA GLU A 18 5.65 -14.29 -0.49
C GLU A 18 6.12 -13.17 -1.43
N ASP A 19 5.47 -12.01 -1.37
CA ASP A 19 5.70 -10.89 -2.28
C ASP A 19 5.69 -9.57 -1.50
N VAL A 20 6.24 -8.51 -2.10
CA VAL A 20 6.28 -7.15 -1.53
C VAL A 20 7.05 -7.05 -0.21
N GLY A 21 8.30 -6.60 -0.25
CA GLY A 21 9.09 -6.19 0.92
C GLY A 21 9.42 -4.70 0.83
N LEU A 22 8.42 -3.87 1.05
CA LEU A 22 8.52 -2.41 0.92
C LEU A 22 7.96 -1.73 2.16
N PRO A 23 8.45 -0.53 2.50
CA PRO A 23 8.00 0.20 3.68
C PRO A 23 6.48 0.46 3.66
N ALA A 24 5.87 0.54 4.83
CA ALA A 24 4.47 0.95 5.03
C ALA A 24 4.23 2.44 4.71
N ASP A 25 4.52 2.85 3.47
CA ASP A 25 4.32 4.20 2.94
C ASP A 25 3.53 4.17 1.62
N TRP A 26 3.22 5.34 1.08
CA TRP A 26 2.43 5.45 -0.16
C TRP A 26 3.12 4.79 -1.38
N LYS A 27 4.45 4.74 -1.41
CA LYS A 27 5.19 4.07 -2.50
C LYS A 27 5.04 2.55 -2.37
N GLY A 28 5.14 2.02 -1.15
CA GLY A 28 4.86 0.62 -0.84
C GLY A 28 3.42 0.23 -1.18
N ALA A 29 2.45 1.04 -0.78
CA ALA A 29 1.03 0.83 -1.09
C ALA A 29 0.74 0.84 -2.60
N ALA A 30 1.31 1.80 -3.35
CA ALA A 30 1.18 1.85 -4.81
C ALA A 30 1.83 0.64 -5.49
N CYS A 31 3.00 0.20 -5.01
CA CYS A 31 3.66 -1.00 -5.52
C CYS A 31 2.81 -2.26 -5.28
N LEU A 32 2.26 -2.41 -4.07
CA LEU A 32 1.36 -3.50 -3.71
C LEU A 32 0.14 -3.53 -4.64
N GLY A 33 -0.53 -2.40 -4.86
CA GLY A 33 -1.67 -2.32 -5.77
C GLY A 33 -1.33 -2.75 -7.19
N ARG A 34 -0.14 -2.37 -7.69
CA ARG A 34 0.35 -2.82 -9.01
C ARG A 34 0.62 -4.33 -9.05
N ILE A 35 1.23 -4.88 -8.00
CA ILE A 35 1.61 -6.29 -7.91
C ILE A 35 0.36 -7.17 -7.83
N LEU A 36 -0.64 -6.82 -7.02
CA LEU A 36 -1.90 -7.56 -6.94
C LEU A 36 -2.55 -7.75 -8.32
N ASN A 37 -2.65 -6.66 -9.09
CA ASN A 37 -3.22 -6.72 -10.43
C ASN A 37 -2.33 -7.49 -11.42
N THR A 38 -1.01 -7.30 -11.34
CA THR A 38 -0.08 -7.95 -12.27
C THR A 38 0.03 -9.45 -12.02
N ASN A 39 -0.03 -9.87 -10.76
CA ASN A 39 0.02 -11.28 -10.37
C ASN A 39 -1.22 -12.02 -10.88
N PHE A 40 -2.39 -11.41 -10.75
CA PHE A 40 -3.62 -11.96 -11.30
C PHE A 40 -3.60 -11.98 -12.84
N VAL A 41 -3.31 -10.86 -13.50
CA VAL A 41 -3.44 -10.74 -14.96
C VAL A 41 -2.32 -11.45 -15.72
N ARG A 42 -1.05 -11.20 -15.35
CA ARG A 42 0.10 -11.68 -16.13
C ARG A 42 0.59 -13.04 -15.69
N MET A 43 0.53 -13.29 -14.38
CA MET A 43 0.98 -14.56 -13.83
C MET A 43 -0.16 -15.53 -13.57
N ASN A 44 -1.45 -15.16 -13.74
CA ASN A 44 -2.62 -15.98 -13.40
C ASN A 44 -2.46 -16.67 -12.02
N ALA A 45 -1.92 -15.89 -11.08
CA ALA A 45 -1.82 -16.29 -9.70
C ALA A 45 -3.14 -15.95 -8.99
N THR A 46 -3.71 -16.90 -8.27
CA THR A 46 -5.01 -16.73 -7.59
C THR A 46 -4.89 -16.20 -6.17
N SER A 47 -3.67 -16.21 -5.62
CA SER A 47 -3.36 -15.64 -4.30
C SER A 47 -2.01 -14.94 -4.32
N THR A 48 -1.89 -13.84 -3.58
CA THR A 48 -0.64 -13.11 -3.32
C THR A 48 -0.55 -12.84 -1.83
N LEU A 49 0.49 -13.36 -1.18
CA LEU A 49 0.75 -13.18 0.25
C LEU A 49 1.85 -12.14 0.43
N VAL A 50 1.58 -11.11 1.23
CA VAL A 50 2.53 -10.02 1.48
C VAL A 50 3.48 -10.37 2.61
N ARG A 51 4.78 -10.09 2.44
CA ARG A 51 5.78 -10.12 3.52
C ARG A 51 5.98 -8.72 4.04
N SER A 52 5.39 -8.32 5.15
CA SER A 52 4.79 -9.05 6.26
C SER A 52 3.44 -8.42 6.60
N LEU A 53 2.64 -9.11 7.42
CA LEU A 53 1.37 -8.54 7.88
C LEU A 53 1.58 -7.24 8.66
N ALA A 54 2.49 -7.28 9.64
CA ALA A 54 2.81 -6.16 10.49
C ALA A 54 4.30 -6.19 10.83
N TRP A 55 4.96 -5.04 10.73
CA TRP A 55 6.31 -4.88 11.22
C TRP A 55 6.26 -4.55 12.72
N ALA A 56 6.47 -5.58 13.53
CA ALA A 56 6.42 -5.52 15.00
C ALA A 56 7.75 -5.99 15.63
N VAL A 57 8.86 -5.63 14.99
CA VAL A 57 10.21 -5.94 15.47
C VAL A 57 10.92 -4.66 15.90
N HIS A 58 12.01 -4.81 16.65
CA HIS A 58 12.77 -3.67 17.14
C HIS A 58 13.32 -2.82 15.97
N PRO A 59 13.24 -1.48 16.03
CA PRO A 59 13.61 -0.60 14.91
C PRO A 59 15.08 -0.71 14.47
N SER A 60 15.95 -1.27 15.31
CA SER A 60 17.36 -1.47 14.99
C SER A 60 17.66 -2.77 14.23
N LEU A 61 16.66 -3.66 14.04
CA LEU A 61 16.87 -4.87 13.25
C LEU A 61 16.95 -4.52 11.75
N PRO A 62 17.83 -5.21 11.00
CA PRO A 62 17.87 -5.11 9.55
C PRO A 62 16.59 -5.67 8.94
N GLY A 63 16.13 -5.03 7.88
CA GLY A 63 14.78 -5.18 7.33
C GLY A 63 14.16 -3.79 7.29
N ILE A 64 13.81 -3.33 6.09
CA ILE A 64 13.04 -2.10 5.97
C ILE A 64 11.69 -2.38 6.64
N ARG A 65 10.90 -1.36 6.99
CA ARG A 65 9.57 -1.48 7.65
C ARG A 65 8.57 -2.22 6.74
N ASP A 66 8.88 -3.47 6.41
CA ASP A 66 8.36 -4.30 5.34
C ASP A 66 7.09 -4.97 5.82
N GLY A 67 6.21 -4.20 6.45
CA GLY A 67 4.92 -4.64 6.93
C GLY A 67 3.83 -3.80 6.31
N LEU A 68 2.62 -4.35 6.17
CA LEU A 68 1.47 -3.56 5.75
C LEU A 68 1.13 -2.46 6.78
N ILE A 69 1.38 -2.76 8.05
CA ILE A 69 1.25 -1.85 9.18
C ILE A 69 2.49 -1.90 10.05
N GLU A 70 2.65 -0.92 10.92
CA GLU A 70 3.73 -0.90 11.89
C GLU A 70 3.24 -0.83 13.31
N ALA A 71 3.81 -1.67 14.16
CA ALA A 71 3.45 -1.79 15.56
C ALA A 71 4.70 -2.07 16.40
N VAL A 72 5.67 -1.14 16.37
CA VAL A 72 6.98 -1.30 16.99
C VAL A 72 7.04 -0.90 18.47
N GLU A 73 6.00 -0.24 18.99
CA GLU A 73 5.91 0.21 20.40
C GLU A 73 4.75 -0.49 21.14
N PRO A 74 4.91 -1.77 21.54
CA PRO A 74 3.84 -2.50 22.24
C PRO A 74 3.45 -1.85 23.58
N TRP A 75 4.41 -1.23 24.28
CA TRP A 75 4.20 -0.61 25.60
C TRP A 75 3.40 0.69 25.57
N SER A 76 3.34 1.39 24.43
CA SER A 76 2.55 2.62 24.29
C SER A 76 1.15 2.36 23.73
N GLY A 77 0.87 1.12 23.28
CA GLY A 77 -0.35 0.78 22.54
C GLY A 77 -0.43 1.44 21.16
N ARG A 78 0.63 2.12 20.70
CA ARG A 78 0.65 2.88 19.46
C ARG A 78 0.85 1.97 18.26
N ARG A 79 -0.11 2.02 17.35
CA ARG A 79 0.00 1.42 16.02
C ARG A 79 0.14 2.54 15.01
N HIS A 80 1.15 2.44 14.18
CA HIS A 80 1.35 3.31 13.03
C HIS A 80 0.64 2.68 11.83
N SER A 81 -0.65 2.99 11.70
CA SER A 81 -1.28 3.08 10.39
C SER A 81 -1.10 4.52 9.90
N GLU A 82 -0.92 4.71 8.60
CA GLU A 82 -0.53 5.98 7.98
C GLU A 82 -1.22 7.24 8.60
N ARG A 83 -0.41 8.07 9.27
CA ARG A 83 -0.75 9.46 9.65
C ARG A 83 0.07 10.42 8.79
N ARG A 84 -0.34 10.65 7.53
CA ARG A 84 0.10 11.86 6.80
C ARG A 84 -0.84 12.29 5.66
N VAL A 85 -2.15 12.27 5.88
CA VAL A 85 -3.09 13.06 5.03
C VAL A 85 -3.09 14.51 5.51
N SER A 86 -2.02 15.23 5.20
CA SER A 86 -2.01 16.70 5.27
C SER A 86 -1.25 17.36 4.13
N ARG A 87 -0.78 16.58 3.13
CA ARG A 87 0.06 17.10 2.04
C ARG A 87 -0.22 16.55 0.64
N VAL A 88 -1.34 15.86 0.42
CA VAL A 88 -1.68 15.33 -0.92
C VAL A 88 -2.81 16.10 -1.61
N PHE A 89 -3.64 16.83 -0.85
CA PHE A 89 -4.52 17.85 -1.44
C PHE A 89 -4.00 19.23 -1.04
N PRO A 90 -3.45 20.05 -1.96
CA PRO A 90 -3.45 21.49 -1.71
C PRO A 90 -4.90 21.89 -1.45
N ARG A 91 -5.16 22.59 -0.34
CA ARG A 91 -6.43 23.30 -0.18
C ARG A 91 -6.59 24.15 -1.44
N GLN A 92 -7.62 23.90 -2.21
CA GLN A 92 -8.08 24.82 -3.27
C GLN A 92 -8.10 26.23 -2.64
N PRO A 93 -7.29 27.18 -3.12
CA PRO A 93 -7.34 28.52 -2.58
C PRO A 93 -8.68 29.14 -2.94
N GLY A 94 -9.48 29.45 -1.92
CA GLY A 94 -10.56 30.44 -1.96
C GLY A 94 -11.65 30.20 -2.99
N GLY A 95 -12.70 29.49 -2.59
CA GLY A 95 -14.01 29.65 -3.21
C GLY A 95 -14.41 31.13 -3.19
N VAL A 96 -14.60 31.68 -4.38
CA VAL A 96 -15.08 33.04 -4.63
C VAL A 96 -16.37 33.27 -3.83
N GLY A 97 -16.30 34.15 -2.83
CA GLY A 97 -17.46 34.62 -2.11
C GLY A 97 -18.39 35.35 -3.06
N ARG A 98 -19.58 34.79 -3.27
CA ARG A 98 -20.73 35.53 -3.82
C ARG A 98 -21.13 36.60 -2.82
N GLY A 99 -20.61 37.82 -2.99
CA GLY A 99 -21.16 39.03 -2.37
C GLY A 99 -22.23 39.61 -3.28
N GLY A 100 -23.48 39.55 -2.86
CA GLY A 100 -24.56 40.33 -3.45
C GLY A 100 -24.63 41.74 -2.86
N GLY A 101 -25.15 42.70 -3.65
CA GLY A 101 -25.87 43.86 -3.13
C GLY A 101 -25.35 45.25 -3.51
N GLY A 102 -26.10 45.93 -4.41
CA GLY A 102 -26.26 47.39 -4.51
C GLY A 102 -25.13 48.15 -5.22
N SER A 103 -25.34 49.25 -5.95
CA SER A 103 -26.51 50.09 -6.21
C SER A 103 -26.22 50.97 -7.44
N ARG A 104 -27.31 51.44 -8.06
CA ARG A 104 -27.39 52.45 -9.13
C ARG A 104 -26.50 53.68 -8.91
N ALA A 105 -25.90 54.18 -9.99
CA ALA A 105 -26.06 55.55 -10.53
C ALA A 105 -25.40 55.61 -11.91
#